data_AF-A0A925Y7J8-F1
#
_entry.id   AF-A0A925Y7J8-F1
#
_cell.length_a   1.000
_cell.length_b   1.000
_cell.length_c   1.000
_cell.angle_alpha   90.00
_cell.angle_beta   90.00
_cell.angle_gamma   90.00
#
_symmetry.space_group_name_H-M   'P 1'
#
loop_
_entity.id
_entity.type
_entity.pdbx_description
1 polymer ?
#
loop_
_entity_poly.entity_id
_entity_poly.type
_entity_poly.pdbx_seq_one_letter_code
_entity_poly.pdbx_strand_id
1 'polypeptide(L)'
;MLSSIRTSALIVLGFVSTVAGCTTADKFNSVEIARTAMLGFNEQDVRMCAGFPTRSASEGDVTVWSYEGGGRQGGVDISAPVLFGAANANLSIPGGTCRFQVRFQRGRVDRIAYAGDNDSPQGRDTICTPVIDGCVSSSRTFGPSRRIPSASPIEQPSRAAQTDNLRPTPAPGGPAVPN
;
A
#
# COMPACT_ATOMS: atom_id res chain seq x y z
N MET A 1 17.77 47.61 -51.24
CA MET A 1 16.68 46.66 -50.90
C MET A 1 17.17 45.31 -50.32
N LEU A 2 18.42 44.88 -50.50
CA LEU A 2 18.91 43.60 -49.94
C LEU A 2 19.24 43.59 -48.42
N SER A 3 19.29 44.75 -47.76
CA SER A 3 19.67 44.83 -46.33
C SER A 3 18.53 44.46 -45.38
N SER A 4 17.27 44.78 -45.73
CA SER A 4 16.11 44.56 -44.85
C SER A 4 15.62 43.10 -44.76
N ILE A 5 16.03 42.23 -45.68
CA ILE A 5 15.56 40.83 -45.71
C ILE A 5 16.32 39.97 -44.68
N ARG A 6 17.57 40.34 -44.35
CA ARG A 6 18.42 39.59 -43.41
C ARG A 6 17.99 39.77 -41.95
N THR A 7 17.40 40.92 -41.61
CA THR A 7 16.97 41.24 -40.24
C THR A 7 15.68 40.50 -39.86
N SER A 8 14.75 40.32 -40.80
CA SER A 8 13.47 39.65 -40.52
C SER A 8 13.62 38.14 -40.32
N ALA A 9 14.58 37.50 -41.00
CA ALA A 9 14.81 36.06 -40.85
C ALA A 9 15.39 35.67 -39.48
N LEU A 10 16.17 36.56 -38.85
CA LEU A 10 16.76 36.33 -37.53
C LEU A 10 15.77 36.55 -36.38
N ILE A 11 14.74 37.37 -36.58
CA ILE A 11 13.73 37.64 -35.54
C ILE A 11 12.71 36.50 -35.44
N VAL A 12 12.37 35.84 -36.56
CA VAL A 12 11.41 34.71 -36.56
C VAL A 12 12.02 33.44 -35.97
N LEU A 13 13.34 33.24 -36.08
CA LEU A 13 14.01 32.06 -35.50
C LEU A 13 14.27 32.17 -33.98
N GLY A 14 14.15 33.37 -33.40
CA GLY A 14 14.37 33.61 -31.97
C GLY A 14 13.14 33.35 -31.08
N PHE A 15 11.93 33.37 -31.66
CA PHE A 15 10.70 33.31 -30.87
C PHE A 15 10.23 31.87 -30.55
N VAL A 16 10.91 30.84 -31.08
CA VAL A 16 10.48 29.43 -30.97
C VAL A 16 11.09 28.69 -29.76
N SER A 17 12.00 29.31 -29.00
CA SER A 17 12.88 28.55 -28.08
C SER A 17 12.68 28.76 -26.58
N THR A 18 11.54 29.26 -26.08
CA THR A 18 11.39 29.52 -24.63
C THR A 18 10.09 29.03 -23.99
N VAL A 19 9.53 27.91 -24.43
CA VAL A 19 8.62 27.13 -23.57
C VAL A 19 9.45 26.17 -22.71
N ALA A 20 10.29 26.73 -21.84
CA ALA A 20 10.87 25.98 -20.73
C ALA A 20 9.75 25.76 -19.70
N GLY A 21 8.93 24.74 -19.91
CA GLY A 21 7.94 24.32 -18.93
C GLY A 21 8.66 23.88 -17.67
N CYS A 22 8.47 24.61 -16.56
CA CYS A 22 8.83 24.11 -15.25
C CYS A 22 7.96 22.88 -14.98
N THR A 23 8.52 21.68 -15.11
CA THR A 23 7.88 20.50 -14.55
C THR A 23 8.00 20.68 -13.03
N THR A 24 6.96 21.18 -12.38
CA THR A 24 6.83 20.96 -10.94
C THR A 24 6.84 19.45 -10.77
N ALA A 25 7.91 18.92 -10.17
CA ALA A 25 7.93 17.55 -9.72
C ALA A 25 6.86 17.47 -8.63
N ASP A 26 5.62 17.18 -9.02
CA ASP A 26 4.55 16.89 -8.11
C ASP A 26 5.04 15.75 -7.22
N LYS A 27 5.35 16.08 -5.97
CA LYS A 27 5.63 15.06 -4.96
C LYS A 27 4.29 14.40 -4.68
N PHE A 28 3.93 13.41 -5.49
CA PHE A 28 2.77 12.56 -5.23
C PHE A 28 3.01 11.88 -3.89
N ASN A 29 2.32 12.35 -2.86
CA ASN A 29 2.32 11.68 -1.58
C ASN A 29 1.48 10.40 -1.71
N SER A 30 1.82 9.37 -0.94
CA SER A 30 1.09 8.10 -1.02
C SER A 30 -0.41 8.28 -0.74
N VAL A 31 -0.79 9.29 0.06
CA VAL A 31 -2.20 9.54 0.44
C VAL A 31 -3.06 10.00 -0.73
N GLU A 32 -2.50 10.78 -1.66
CA GLU A 32 -3.20 11.19 -2.88
C GLU A 32 -3.26 10.04 -3.90
N ILE A 33 -2.16 9.30 -4.06
CA ILE A 33 -2.12 8.12 -4.94
C ILE A 33 -3.14 7.07 -4.49
N ALA A 34 -3.31 6.87 -3.17
CA ALA A 34 -4.24 5.90 -2.62
C ALA A 34 -5.68 6.10 -3.13
N ARG A 35 -6.09 7.36 -3.37
CA ARG A 35 -7.47 7.69 -3.80
C ARG A 35 -7.88 6.97 -5.07
N THR A 36 -6.94 6.74 -5.96
CA THR A 36 -7.17 6.02 -7.23
C THR A 36 -6.64 4.60 -7.17
N ALA A 37 -5.49 4.37 -6.52
CA ALA A 37 -4.84 3.06 -6.47
C ALA A 37 -5.66 1.99 -5.72
N MET A 38 -6.48 2.39 -4.76
CA MET A 38 -7.30 1.46 -3.96
C MET A 38 -8.65 1.13 -4.59
N LEU A 39 -9.06 1.83 -5.66
CA LEU A 39 -10.36 1.60 -6.30
C LEU A 39 -10.44 0.16 -6.84
N GLY A 40 -11.56 -0.50 -6.56
CA GLY A 40 -11.83 -1.87 -6.99
C GLY A 40 -11.29 -2.98 -6.07
N PHE A 41 -10.47 -2.64 -5.07
CA PHE A 41 -10.02 -3.58 -4.05
C PHE A 41 -11.22 -4.25 -3.38
N ASN A 42 -11.12 -5.55 -3.11
CA ASN A 42 -12.13 -6.22 -2.30
C ASN A 42 -11.80 -6.03 -0.81
N GLU A 43 -12.75 -6.39 0.05
CA GLU A 43 -12.59 -6.31 1.51
C GLU A 43 -11.35 -7.06 2.04
N GLN A 44 -11.01 -8.22 1.47
CA GLN A 44 -9.84 -9.00 1.88
C GLN A 44 -8.54 -8.29 1.49
N ASP A 45 -8.47 -7.69 0.29
CA ASP A 45 -7.32 -6.92 -0.16
C ASP A 45 -7.03 -5.76 0.79
N VAL A 46 -8.08 -5.03 1.20
CA VAL A 46 -7.95 -3.91 2.14
C VAL A 46 -7.50 -4.40 3.51
N ARG A 47 -8.04 -5.51 4.03
CA ARG A 47 -7.57 -6.10 5.30
C ARG A 47 -6.11 -6.53 5.24
N MET A 48 -5.66 -7.04 4.09
CA MET A 48 -4.29 -7.50 3.91
C MET A 48 -3.29 -6.34 3.89
N CYS A 49 -3.68 -5.19 3.32
CA CYS A 49 -2.76 -4.05 3.17
C CYS A 49 -2.86 -2.97 4.25
N ALA A 50 -4.05 -2.73 4.82
CA ALA A 50 -4.29 -1.72 5.85
C ALA A 50 -4.53 -2.32 7.25
N GLY A 51 -4.66 -3.65 7.36
CA GLY A 51 -5.03 -4.32 8.60
C GLY A 51 -6.55 -4.34 8.84
N PHE A 52 -6.96 -4.75 10.06
CA PHE A 52 -8.38 -4.74 10.43
C PHE A 52 -8.86 -3.32 10.76
N PRO A 53 -10.08 -2.94 10.36
CA PRO A 53 -10.60 -1.62 10.64
C PRO A 53 -10.91 -1.43 12.12
N THR A 54 -10.76 -0.20 12.59
CA THR A 54 -11.12 0.20 13.96
C THR A 54 -12.64 0.12 14.16
N ARG A 55 -13.41 0.59 13.17
CA ARG A 55 -14.88 0.48 13.17
C ARG A 55 -15.39 0.22 11.76
N SER A 56 -16.51 -0.48 11.66
CA SER A 56 -17.22 -0.74 10.41
C SER A 56 -18.71 -0.46 10.56
N ALA A 57 -19.34 0.05 9.51
CA ALA A 57 -20.78 0.22 9.41
C ALA A 57 -21.26 -0.30 8.04
N SER A 58 -22.42 -0.96 8.00
CA SER A 58 -23.00 -1.47 6.76
C SER A 58 -24.47 -1.07 6.65
N GLU A 59 -24.85 -0.60 5.46
CA GLU A 59 -26.21 -0.19 5.13
C GLU A 59 -26.50 -0.59 3.66
N GLY A 60 -27.35 -1.61 3.49
CA GLY A 60 -27.65 -2.17 2.17
C GLY A 60 -26.40 -2.73 1.47
N ASP A 61 -26.17 -2.29 0.23
CA ASP A 61 -25.01 -2.66 -0.59
C ASP A 61 -23.72 -1.91 -0.23
N VAL A 62 -23.77 -1.01 0.76
CA VAL A 62 -22.65 -0.14 1.15
C VAL A 62 -22.10 -0.57 2.50
N THR A 63 -20.78 -0.76 2.55
CA THR A 63 -20.03 -0.96 3.79
C THR A 63 -18.97 0.12 3.90
N VAL A 64 -18.84 0.76 5.06
CA VAL A 64 -17.79 1.73 5.34
C VAL A 64 -16.93 1.20 6.46
N TRP A 65 -15.63 1.18 6.23
CA TRP A 65 -14.62 0.90 7.24
C TRP A 65 -13.88 2.16 7.60
N SER A 66 -13.57 2.32 8.88
CA SER A 66 -12.78 3.41 9.40
C SER A 66 -11.56 2.86 10.14
N TYR A 67 -10.44 3.51 9.89
CA TYR A 67 -9.15 3.27 10.50
C TYR A 67 -8.80 4.53 11.28
N GLU A 68 -8.57 4.34 12.57
CA GLU A 68 -8.08 5.38 13.45
C GLU A 68 -6.74 4.89 14.03
N GLY A 69 -5.66 5.61 13.75
CA GLY A 69 -4.35 5.27 14.28
C GLY A 69 -3.17 5.84 13.48
N GLY A 70 -2.10 6.19 14.20
CA GLY A 70 -0.89 6.86 13.68
C GLY A 70 -0.89 8.34 14.06
N GLY A 71 0.20 9.00 14.45
CA GLY A 71 1.60 8.58 14.47
C GLY A 71 2.12 8.14 15.84
N ARG A 72 3.24 7.41 15.85
CA ARG A 72 3.99 7.16 17.10
C ARG A 72 4.34 8.51 17.71
N GLN A 73 4.06 8.72 18.99
CA GLN A 73 4.68 9.80 19.75
C GLN A 73 6.19 9.53 19.77
N GLY A 74 6.90 10.05 18.77
CA GLY A 74 8.35 10.07 18.76
C GLY A 74 8.80 11.27 19.57
N GLY A 75 9.07 11.07 20.86
CA GLY A 75 9.93 12.00 21.59
C GLY A 75 11.32 11.94 20.97
N VAL A 76 11.87 13.08 20.58
CA VAL A 76 13.27 13.17 20.18
C VAL A 76 14.04 13.71 21.37
N ASP A 77 14.76 12.84 22.05
CA ASP A 77 15.70 13.23 23.10
C ASP A 77 16.97 13.79 22.45
N ILE A 78 17.11 15.11 22.45
CA ILE A 78 18.33 15.77 21.99
C ILE A 78 19.18 16.06 23.21
N SER A 79 20.24 15.27 23.38
CA SER A 79 21.26 15.49 24.41
C SER A 79 22.32 16.44 23.85
N ALA A 80 22.35 17.69 24.28
CA ALA A 80 23.40 18.64 23.91
C ALA A 80 24.40 18.79 25.08
N PRO A 81 25.71 18.59 24.86
CA PRO A 81 26.71 18.89 25.87
C PRO A 81 26.82 20.41 26.02
N VAL A 82 26.20 20.98 27.06
CA VAL A 82 26.47 22.36 27.46
C VAL A 82 27.62 22.38 28.46
N LEU A 83 28.49 23.38 28.33
CA LEU A 83 29.77 23.55 29.05
C LEU A 83 29.65 23.60 30.60
N PHE A 84 28.45 23.48 31.17
CA PHE A 84 28.16 23.55 32.61
C PHE A 84 27.22 22.44 33.14
N GLY A 85 27.04 21.34 32.40
CA GLY A 85 26.26 20.17 32.83
C GLY A 85 25.20 19.78 31.81
N ALA A 86 25.05 18.49 31.50
CA ALA A 86 24.17 18.01 30.43
C ALA A 86 22.74 18.55 30.57
N ALA A 87 22.28 19.30 29.56
CA ALA A 87 20.89 19.71 29.44
C ALA A 87 20.21 18.76 28.44
N ASN A 88 19.28 17.94 28.93
CA ASN A 88 18.46 17.08 28.09
C ASN A 88 17.24 17.90 27.65
N ALA A 89 17.14 18.21 26.35
CA ALA A 89 15.96 18.82 25.77
C ALA A 89 15.10 17.70 25.17
N ASN A 90 13.95 17.41 25.80
CA ASN A 90 12.95 16.51 25.23
C ASN A 90 12.00 17.31 24.34
N LEU A 91 12.11 17.14 23.02
CA LEU A 91 11.19 17.76 22.08
C LEU A 91 10.01 16.81 21.85
N SER A 92 8.89 17.10 22.52
CA SER A 92 7.62 16.40 22.31
C SER A 92 6.90 17.00 21.11
N ILE A 93 6.92 16.31 19.97
CA ILE A 93 6.15 16.70 18.78
C ILE A 93 4.73 16.16 18.97
N PRO A 94 3.68 17.00 18.98
CA PRO A 94 2.30 16.52 19.05
C PRO A 94 2.03 15.60 17.86
N GLY A 95 1.83 14.31 18.14
CA GLY A 95 1.41 13.35 17.14
C GLY A 95 -0.07 13.55 16.84
N GLY A 96 -0.42 13.94 15.61
CA GLY A 96 -1.81 13.91 15.16
C GLY A 96 -2.30 12.46 15.00
N THR A 97 -3.62 12.29 14.94
CA THR A 97 -4.28 10.98 14.78
C THR A 97 -4.77 10.83 13.36
N CYS A 98 -4.30 9.84 12.61
CA CYS A 98 -4.89 9.53 11.31
C CYS A 98 -6.31 8.97 11.47
N ARG A 99 -7.21 9.49 10.65
CA ARG A 99 -8.58 9.04 10.48
C ARG A 99 -8.85 8.83 8.99
N PHE A 100 -8.85 7.57 8.59
CA PHE A 100 -8.99 7.12 7.22
C PHE A 100 -10.24 6.27 7.07
N GLN A 101 -10.98 6.46 5.97
CA GLN A 101 -12.22 5.75 5.70
C GLN A 101 -12.20 5.14 4.30
N VAL A 102 -12.71 3.92 4.20
CA VAL A 102 -12.87 3.18 2.95
C VAL A 102 -14.33 2.81 2.79
N ARG A 103 -14.92 3.21 1.67
CA ARG A 103 -16.27 2.81 1.30
C ARG A 103 -16.20 1.69 0.27
N PHE A 104 -16.95 0.64 0.56
CA PHE A 104 -17.21 -0.48 -0.31
C PHE A 104 -18.63 -0.38 -0.85
N GLN A 105 -18.79 -0.52 -2.16
CA GLN A 105 -20.07 -0.76 -2.80
C GLN A 105 -20.04 -2.15 -3.41
N ARG A 106 -20.96 -3.03 -2.99
CA ARG A 106 -21.01 -4.44 -3.42
C ARG A 106 -19.68 -5.18 -3.18
N GLY A 107 -19.08 -4.93 -2.01
CA GLY A 107 -17.84 -5.57 -1.55
C GLY A 107 -16.56 -5.07 -2.23
N ARG A 108 -16.61 -3.98 -3.01
CA ARG A 108 -15.45 -3.37 -3.66
C ARG A 108 -15.29 -1.91 -3.30
N VAL A 109 -14.06 -1.46 -3.12
CA VAL A 109 -13.75 -0.06 -2.85
C VAL A 109 -14.20 0.79 -4.02
N ASP A 110 -15.09 1.73 -3.74
CA ASP A 110 -15.54 2.74 -4.71
C ASP A 110 -15.08 4.15 -4.35
N ARG A 111 -14.64 4.35 -3.10
CA ARG A 111 -14.12 5.61 -2.58
C ARG A 111 -13.28 5.39 -1.32
N ILE A 112 -12.28 6.23 -1.15
CA ILE A 112 -11.64 6.46 0.15
C ILE A 112 -11.73 7.93 0.55
N ALA A 113 -11.67 8.21 1.84
CA ALA A 113 -11.67 9.56 2.39
C ALA A 113 -10.80 9.66 3.64
N TYR A 114 -10.24 10.83 3.87
CA TYR A 114 -9.56 11.18 5.10
C TYR A 114 -10.47 12.14 5.87
N ALA A 115 -10.71 11.87 7.15
CA ALA A 115 -11.63 12.66 7.97
C ALA A 115 -10.91 13.30 9.14
N GLY A 116 -11.31 14.50 9.54
CA GLY A 116 -10.64 15.21 10.64
C GLY A 116 -9.31 15.84 10.23
N ASP A 117 -8.51 16.19 11.23
CA ASP A 117 -7.21 16.83 11.05
C ASP A 117 -6.10 15.76 10.98
N ASN A 118 -5.76 15.40 9.74
CA ASN A 118 -4.73 14.41 9.41
C ASN A 118 -3.45 15.09 8.88
N ASP A 119 -3.39 16.41 8.97
CA ASP A 119 -2.32 17.20 8.37
C ASP A 119 -1.08 17.17 9.26
N SER A 120 0.09 17.17 8.63
CA SER A 120 1.36 17.29 9.34
C SER A 120 2.24 18.34 8.67
N PRO A 121 3.38 18.73 9.28
CA PRO A 121 4.37 19.56 8.60
C PRO A 121 4.85 19.00 7.25
N GLN A 122 4.66 17.69 7.00
CA GLN A 122 5.02 17.02 5.74
C GLN A 122 3.94 17.16 4.66
N GLY A 123 2.73 17.63 5.01
CA GLY A 123 1.64 17.91 4.07
C GLY A 123 0.27 17.38 4.51
N ARG A 124 -0.71 17.60 3.65
CA ARG A 124 -2.12 17.19 3.82
C ARG A 124 -2.25 15.68 4.01
N ASP A 125 -3.02 15.25 4.99
CA ASP A 125 -3.34 13.84 5.29
C ASP A 125 -2.14 12.92 5.57
N THR A 126 -0.90 13.45 5.60
CA THR A 126 0.34 12.65 5.60
C THR A 126 0.53 11.80 6.86
N ILE A 127 -0.18 12.10 7.95
CA ILE A 127 -0.21 11.25 9.15
C ILE A 127 -0.78 9.86 8.82
N CYS A 128 -1.61 9.75 7.79
CA CYS A 128 -2.20 8.49 7.33
C CYS A 128 -1.29 7.63 6.45
N THR A 129 -0.11 8.11 6.07
CA THR A 129 0.83 7.37 5.21
C THR A 129 1.09 5.93 5.70
N PRO A 130 1.32 5.66 7.01
CA PRO A 130 1.57 4.30 7.47
C PRO A 130 0.41 3.31 7.26
N VAL A 131 -0.83 3.80 7.21
CA VAL A 131 -2.03 2.96 7.02
C VAL A 131 -2.23 2.62 5.54
N ILE A 132 -1.84 3.52 4.64
CA ILE A 132 -2.18 3.46 3.21
C ILE A 132 -1.02 3.02 2.32
N ASP A 133 0.24 3.17 2.74
CA ASP A 133 1.40 2.90 1.89
C ASP A 133 1.47 1.43 1.44
N GLY A 134 1.10 0.50 2.33
CA GLY A 134 0.96 -0.92 2.00
C GLY A 134 -0.08 -1.17 0.90
N CYS A 135 -1.20 -0.43 0.92
CA CYS A 135 -2.25 -0.56 -0.10
C CYS A 135 -1.83 0.03 -1.44
N VAL A 136 -1.15 1.18 -1.43
CA VAL A 136 -0.60 1.80 -2.64
C VAL A 136 0.42 0.87 -3.30
N SER A 137 1.35 0.32 -2.52
CA SER A 137 2.33 -0.66 -2.99
C SER A 137 1.66 -1.91 -3.59
N SER A 138 0.60 -2.39 -2.96
CA SER A 138 -0.09 -3.63 -3.36
C SER A 138 -1.07 -3.46 -4.51
N SER A 139 -1.37 -2.24 -4.96
CA SER A 139 -2.27 -1.97 -6.09
C SER A 139 -1.86 -2.67 -7.40
N ARG A 140 -0.56 -2.88 -7.59
CA ARG A 140 -0.01 -3.64 -8.72
C ARG A 140 -0.30 -5.14 -8.64
N THR A 141 -0.51 -5.65 -7.42
CA THR A 141 -0.74 -7.06 -7.12
C THR A 141 -2.23 -7.38 -7.06
N PHE A 142 -3.01 -6.52 -6.39
CA PHE A 142 -4.45 -6.66 -6.14
C PHE A 142 -5.35 -6.05 -7.22
N GLY A 143 -4.76 -5.58 -8.33
CA GLY A 143 -5.53 -5.05 -9.46
C GLY A 143 -6.64 -6.00 -9.93
N PRO A 144 -7.66 -5.49 -10.64
CA PRO A 144 -8.97 -6.13 -10.88
C PRO A 144 -8.96 -7.51 -11.58
N SER A 145 -7.78 -8.02 -11.95
CA SER A 145 -7.58 -9.24 -12.74
C SER A 145 -7.06 -10.45 -11.98
N ARG A 146 -6.73 -10.37 -10.69
CA ARG A 146 -6.44 -11.58 -9.91
C ARG A 146 -7.67 -12.05 -9.14
N ARG A 147 -8.65 -12.57 -9.88
CA ARG A 147 -9.33 -13.75 -9.35
C ARG A 147 -8.23 -14.78 -9.18
N ILE A 148 -7.85 -15.12 -7.95
CA ILE A 148 -7.33 -16.46 -7.71
C ILE A 148 -8.34 -17.36 -8.42
N PRO A 149 -7.95 -18.17 -9.43
CA PRO A 149 -8.86 -19.14 -10.00
C PRO A 149 -9.49 -19.84 -8.82
N SER A 150 -10.79 -19.58 -8.59
CA SER A 150 -11.56 -20.15 -7.48
C SER A 150 -11.18 -21.60 -7.49
N ALA A 151 -10.44 -22.04 -6.46
CA ALA A 151 -9.65 -23.27 -6.50
C ALA A 151 -10.36 -24.25 -7.42
N SER A 152 -9.83 -24.47 -8.63
CA SER A 152 -10.28 -25.61 -9.42
C SER A 152 -10.31 -26.74 -8.41
N PRO A 153 -11.39 -27.55 -8.33
CA PRO A 153 -11.36 -28.74 -7.52
C PRO A 153 -10.02 -29.37 -7.85
N ILE A 154 -9.09 -29.36 -6.90
CA ILE A 154 -7.91 -30.19 -7.03
C ILE A 154 -8.60 -31.53 -7.15
N GLU A 155 -8.58 -32.07 -8.36
CA GLU A 155 -8.94 -33.43 -8.62
C GLU A 155 -8.03 -34.19 -7.66
N GLN A 156 -8.57 -34.46 -6.47
CA GLN A 156 -7.86 -35.18 -5.45
C GLN A 156 -7.46 -36.47 -6.15
N PRO A 157 -6.16 -36.81 -6.22
CA PRO A 157 -5.74 -38.04 -6.85
C PRO A 157 -6.60 -39.15 -6.28
N SER A 158 -7.43 -39.72 -7.16
CA SER A 158 -8.44 -40.69 -6.79
C SER A 158 -7.77 -41.76 -5.92
N ARG A 159 -8.35 -42.00 -4.74
CA ARG A 159 -7.94 -43.03 -3.77
C ARG A 159 -7.66 -44.41 -4.37
N ALA A 160 -8.04 -44.66 -5.63
CA ALA A 160 -7.78 -45.87 -6.37
C ALA A 160 -6.28 -46.17 -6.60
N ALA A 161 -5.39 -45.17 -6.64
CA ALA A 161 -3.96 -45.43 -6.87
C ALA A 161 -3.15 -45.72 -5.58
N GLN A 162 -3.73 -45.51 -4.39
CA GLN A 162 -2.98 -45.57 -3.13
C GLN A 162 -3.09 -46.93 -2.40
N THR A 163 -3.95 -47.82 -2.86
CA THR A 163 -4.10 -49.18 -2.31
C THR A 163 -3.04 -50.19 -2.77
N ASP A 164 -2.23 -49.87 -3.78
CA ASP A 164 -1.23 -50.81 -4.32
C ASP A 164 0.13 -50.77 -3.60
N ASN A 165 0.38 -49.74 -2.80
CA ASN A 165 1.64 -49.57 -2.04
C ASN A 165 1.59 -50.08 -0.59
N LEU A 166 0.49 -50.72 -0.18
CA LEU A 166 0.36 -51.37 1.14
C LEU A 166 0.46 -52.91 1.07
N ARG A 167 1.12 -53.46 0.06
CA ARG A 167 1.49 -54.89 0.09
C ARG A 167 2.66 -55.08 1.06
N PRO A 168 2.49 -55.77 2.19
CA PRO A 168 3.59 -56.01 3.13
C PRO A 168 4.65 -56.85 2.42
N THR A 169 5.91 -56.39 2.47
CA THR A 169 7.06 -57.21 2.10
C THR A 169 7.11 -58.43 3.02
N PRO A 170 7.20 -59.67 2.51
CA PRO A 170 7.37 -60.83 3.37
C PRO A 170 8.70 -60.72 4.12
N ALA A 171 8.65 -60.91 5.44
CA ALA A 171 9.82 -60.88 6.31
C ALA A 171 10.82 -61.99 5.91
N PRO A 172 12.15 -61.73 5.99
CA PRO A 172 13.14 -62.77 5.77
C PRO A 172 13.03 -63.82 6.88
N GLY A 173 12.88 -65.09 6.47
CA GLY A 173 12.83 -66.24 7.36
C GLY A 173 14.08 -66.35 8.23
N GLY A 174 13.87 -66.47 9.55
CA GLY A 174 14.95 -66.75 10.50
C GLY A 174 15.49 -68.17 10.34
N PRO A 175 16.76 -68.42 10.70
CA PRO A 175 17.38 -69.73 10.54
C PRO A 175 16.77 -70.77 11.48
N ALA A 176 16.55 -71.97 10.95
CA ALA A 176 16.12 -73.14 11.70
C ALA A 176 17.24 -73.60 12.66
N VAL A 177 16.88 -73.79 13.92
CA VAL A 177 17.75 -74.39 14.95
C VAL A 177 17.49 -75.91 14.95
N PRO A 178 18.47 -76.77 14.69
CA PRO A 178 18.34 -78.20 14.91
C PRO A 178 18.60 -78.57 16.38
N ASN A 179 17.96 -79.66 16.83
CA ASN A 179 18.00 -80.22 18.19
C ASN A 179 19.40 -80.40 18.78
#